data_AF-A0A105TSA6-F1
#
_entry.id   AF-A0A105TSA6-F1
#
_cell.length_a   1.000
_cell.length_b   1.000
_cell.length_c   1.000
_cell.angle_alpha   90.00
_cell.angle_beta   90.00
_cell.angle_gamma   90.00
#
_symmetry.space_group_name_H-M   'P 1'
#
loop_
_entity.id
_entity.type
_entity.pdbx_description
1 polymer ?
#
loop_
_entity_poly.entity_id
_entity_poly.type
_entity_poly.pdbx_seq_one_letter_code
_entity_poly.pdbx_strand_id
1 'polypeptide(L)'
;MIDPLNSRKEFFFYYSRCDKIAITINIFNFSNCMIFHKIEKRDTKNCTIIKTFFLNRIHILNFRYNMPASDKGITMSRGFVKESDQEELPLVPPRADLPMGTINYVTELGYQDLLLERDNMIHERDNLLISDENENRITVNFLNAKLKLLLDRISTAKIVNLSKQPKNKIRFGAEVCFKVDSDPKIQNYQIVGVDEANIPKKKIAFNSPIAKILIDKKVDDVAVLQLEKVRIEFKILSITY
;
A
#
# COMPACT_ATOMS: atom_id res chain seq x y z
N MET A 1 16.59 -10.75 -34.56
CA MET A 1 15.54 -10.57 -35.58
C MET A 1 14.31 -11.34 -35.14
N ILE A 2 13.15 -10.67 -35.20
CA ILE A 2 11.75 -11.14 -35.15
C ILE A 2 10.98 -10.65 -33.91
N ASP A 3 10.16 -9.62 -34.18
CA ASP A 3 8.98 -9.16 -33.42
C ASP A 3 7.91 -10.26 -33.27
N PRO A 4 6.93 -10.08 -32.36
CA PRO A 4 5.59 -9.82 -32.91
C PRO A 4 4.73 -8.84 -32.08
N LEU A 5 4.20 -7.85 -32.79
CA LEU A 5 2.93 -7.18 -32.51
C LEU A 5 1.75 -8.15 -32.73
N ASN A 6 0.67 -7.94 -31.98
CA ASN A 6 -0.75 -7.92 -32.41
C ASN A 6 -1.69 -8.65 -31.42
N SER A 7 -2.32 -7.89 -30.51
CA SER A 7 -3.66 -8.23 -30.02
C SER A 7 -4.58 -7.04 -30.26
N ARG A 8 -5.57 -7.26 -31.11
CA ARG A 8 -6.55 -6.26 -31.56
C ARG A 8 -7.44 -5.86 -30.39
N LYS A 9 -7.51 -4.56 -30.08
CA LYS A 9 -8.54 -3.98 -29.22
C LYS A 9 -9.69 -3.51 -30.11
N GLU A 10 -10.86 -4.14 -30.01
CA GLU A 10 -12.07 -3.62 -30.63
C GLU A 10 -12.56 -2.41 -29.84
N PHE A 11 -12.68 -1.27 -30.52
CA PHE A 11 -13.27 -0.04 -29.98
C PHE A 11 -14.71 0.06 -30.48
N PHE A 12 -15.68 0.03 -29.57
CA PHE A 12 -17.06 0.39 -29.90
C PHE A 12 -17.26 1.89 -29.67
N PHE A 13 -17.52 2.62 -30.75
CA PHE A 13 -17.95 4.02 -30.69
C PHE A 13 -19.48 4.07 -30.77
N TYR A 14 -20.14 4.57 -29.72
CA TYR A 14 -21.55 4.94 -29.79
C TYR A 14 -21.67 6.43 -30.09
N TYR A 15 -22.24 6.77 -31.25
CA TYR A 15 -22.70 8.12 -31.56
C TYR A 15 -24.19 8.22 -31.24
N SER A 16 -24.56 9.11 -30.33
CA SER A 16 -25.95 9.56 -30.20
C SER A 16 -26.02 11.04 -30.59
N ARG A 17 -26.88 11.34 -31.57
CA ARG A 17 -27.11 12.70 -32.11
C ARG A 17 -27.72 13.59 -31.03
N CYS A 18 -26.99 14.62 -30.59
CA CYS A 18 -27.46 15.99 -30.37
C CYS A 18 -26.26 16.87 -29.95
N ASP A 19 -25.95 17.86 -30.77
CA ASP A 19 -25.19 19.10 -30.56
C ASP A 19 -23.92 19.10 -29.68
N LYS A 20 -22.77 19.14 -30.40
CA LYS A 20 -21.47 19.74 -30.06
C LYS A 20 -20.93 19.55 -28.63
N ILE A 21 -20.72 18.31 -28.19
CA ILE A 21 -19.76 18.02 -27.10
C ILE A 21 -19.01 16.73 -27.43
N ALA A 22 -17.69 16.80 -27.61
CA ALA A 22 -16.84 15.61 -27.66
C ALA A 22 -16.62 15.09 -26.24
N ILE A 23 -17.14 13.91 -25.94
CA ILE A 23 -16.94 13.23 -24.66
C ILE A 23 -15.85 12.18 -24.88
N THR A 24 -14.65 12.42 -24.35
CA THR A 24 -13.59 11.41 -24.33
C THR A 24 -13.80 10.51 -23.12
N ILE A 25 -14.28 9.28 -23.34
CA ILE A 25 -14.45 8.28 -22.29
C ILE A 25 -13.19 7.41 -22.26
N ASN A 26 -12.39 7.51 -21.20
CA ASN A 26 -11.31 6.56 -20.96
C ASN A 26 -11.84 5.42 -20.09
N ILE A 27 -11.92 4.23 -20.68
CA ILE A 27 -12.32 2.99 -19.99
C ILE A 27 -11.03 2.32 -19.52
N PHE A 28 -10.76 2.37 -18.22
CA PHE A 28 -9.74 1.54 -17.60
C PHE A 28 -10.39 0.27 -17.06
N ASN A 29 -9.97 -0.86 -17.59
CA ASN A 29 -10.45 -2.18 -17.19
C ASN A 29 -9.64 -2.61 -15.95
N PHE A 30 -10.21 -2.41 -14.76
CA PHE A 30 -9.76 -3.07 -13.53
C PHE A 30 -10.88 -3.97 -13.04
N SER A 31 -10.56 -5.24 -12.88
CA SER A 31 -11.45 -6.29 -12.42
C SER A 31 -12.21 -5.85 -11.15
N ASN A 32 -13.54 -5.73 -11.29
CA ASN A 32 -14.56 -5.55 -10.27
C ASN A 32 -14.67 -4.20 -9.51
N CYS A 33 -14.56 -3.06 -10.20
CA CYS A 33 -15.32 -1.85 -9.80
C CYS A 33 -15.41 -0.83 -10.94
N MET A 34 -16.62 -0.46 -11.38
CA MET A 34 -16.83 0.52 -12.46
C MET A 34 -17.16 1.89 -11.85
N ILE A 35 -16.22 2.84 -11.93
CA ILE A 35 -16.42 4.22 -11.44
C ILE A 35 -16.62 5.13 -12.64
N PHE A 36 -17.76 5.81 -12.71
CA PHE A 36 -18.03 6.82 -13.73
C PHE A 36 -17.89 8.23 -13.15
N HIS A 37 -17.08 9.07 -13.82
CA HIS A 37 -17.05 10.51 -13.57
C HIS A 37 -17.72 11.23 -14.73
N LYS A 38 -18.91 11.81 -14.47
CA LYS A 38 -19.53 12.77 -15.40
C LYS A 38 -19.11 14.18 -14.96
N ILE A 39 -18.40 14.89 -15.83
CA ILE A 39 -18.06 16.30 -15.63
C ILE A 39 -18.88 17.10 -16.65
N GLU A 40 -19.91 17.80 -16.19
CA GLU A 40 -20.63 18.79 -17.01
C GLU A 40 -19.96 20.16 -16.83
N LYS A 41 -19.41 20.73 -17.90
CA LYS A 41 -19.09 22.15 -17.95
C LYS A 41 -20.31 22.90 -18.50
N ARG A 42 -20.80 23.87 -17.76
CA ARG A 42 -21.54 25.02 -18.29
C ARG A 42 -20.80 26.29 -17.91
N ASP A 43 -21.00 27.31 -18.72
CA ASP A 43 -20.14 28.48 -18.92
C ASP A 43 -19.54 29.17 -17.69
N THR A 44 -18.42 29.83 -17.97
CA THR A 44 -17.54 30.56 -17.07
C THR A 44 -18.29 31.60 -16.24
N LYS A 45 -18.67 31.21 -15.01
CA LYS A 45 -18.58 32.02 -13.77
C LYS A 45 -19.16 31.34 -12.52
N ASN A 46 -19.84 30.20 -12.60
CA ASN A 46 -20.25 29.42 -11.43
C ASN A 46 -20.19 27.91 -11.72
N CYS A 47 -19.23 27.21 -11.11
CA CYS A 47 -19.08 25.76 -11.26
C CYS A 47 -19.88 25.06 -10.14
N THR A 48 -20.92 24.30 -10.49
CA THR A 48 -21.63 23.44 -9.53
C THR A 48 -21.16 22.01 -9.71
N ILE A 49 -20.47 21.44 -8.72
CA ILE A 49 -20.07 20.03 -8.74
C ILE A 49 -21.25 19.20 -8.25
N ILE A 50 -21.87 18.42 -9.14
CA ILE A 50 -22.87 17.43 -8.76
C ILE A 50 -22.16 16.09 -8.65
N LYS A 51 -21.93 15.62 -7.41
CA LYS A 51 -21.52 14.24 -7.15
C LYS A 51 -22.77 13.36 -7.10
N THR A 52 -22.96 12.51 -8.10
CA THR A 52 -24.01 11.49 -8.08
C THR A 52 -23.40 10.18 -7.59
N PHE A 53 -23.74 9.76 -6.36
CA PHE A 53 -23.46 8.42 -5.88
C PHE A 53 -24.63 7.50 -6.27
N PHE A 54 -24.35 6.44 -7.02
CA PHE A 54 -25.29 5.32 -7.11
C PHE A 54 -25.05 4.42 -5.90
N LEU A 55 -25.89 4.58 -4.87
CA LEU A 55 -26.14 3.51 -3.90
C LEU A 55 -27.49 2.89 -4.23
N ASN A 56 -27.53 1.56 -4.19
CA ASN A 56 -28.75 0.79 -4.36
C ASN A 56 -29.87 1.36 -3.45
N ARG A 57 -31.01 1.66 -4.08
CA ARG A 57 -32.29 2.15 -3.52
C ARG A 57 -32.38 3.63 -3.03
N ILE A 58 -33.07 4.42 -3.87
CA ILE A 58 -34.08 5.46 -3.57
C ILE A 58 -33.82 6.38 -2.35
N HIS A 59 -33.22 7.55 -2.58
CA HIS A 59 -33.74 8.90 -2.26
C HIS A 59 -32.68 9.96 -2.61
N ILE A 60 -33.06 10.96 -3.42
CA ILE A 60 -32.19 12.09 -3.81
C ILE A 60 -32.43 13.23 -2.82
N LEU A 61 -31.40 13.65 -2.08
CA LEU A 61 -31.39 14.88 -1.31
C LEU A 61 -30.41 15.88 -1.97
N ASN A 62 -30.95 17.03 -2.40
CA ASN A 62 -30.17 18.11 -2.99
C ASN A 62 -29.68 19.06 -1.90
N PHE A 63 -28.36 19.19 -1.72
CA PHE A 63 -27.75 20.25 -0.91
C PHE A 63 -27.14 21.32 -1.82
N ARG A 64 -27.62 22.56 -1.71
CA ARG A 64 -27.07 23.76 -2.35
C ARG A 64 -26.14 24.46 -1.36
N TYR A 65 -24.87 24.63 -1.72
CA TYR A 65 -23.97 25.56 -1.04
C TYR A 65 -23.56 26.65 -2.03
N ASN A 66 -23.80 27.91 -1.67
CA ASN A 66 -23.32 29.08 -2.39
C ASN A 66 -22.02 29.56 -1.72
N MET A 67 -20.92 29.60 -2.47
CA MET A 67 -19.70 30.30 -2.07
C MET A 67 -19.49 31.50 -3.01
N PRO A 68 -19.24 32.71 -2.50
CA PRO A 68 -19.02 33.89 -3.34
C PRO A 68 -17.64 33.85 -3.99
N ALA A 69 -17.60 34.12 -5.30
CA ALA A 69 -16.36 34.31 -6.05
C ALA A 69 -15.75 35.69 -5.73
N SER A 70 -14.55 35.72 -5.14
CA SER A 70 -13.76 36.94 -4.99
C SER A 70 -12.65 37.03 -6.03
N ASP A 71 -12.83 38.04 -6.87
CA ASP A 71 -11.94 38.86 -7.70
C ASP A 71 -10.48 38.52 -8.05
N LYS A 72 -10.12 39.05 -9.21
CA LYS A 72 -8.93 38.86 -10.05
C LYS A 72 -7.60 39.25 -9.38
N GLY A 73 -6.52 38.53 -9.71
CA GLY A 73 -5.15 39.02 -9.45
C GLY A 73 -4.03 38.13 -9.98
N ILE A 74 -3.47 38.53 -11.13
CA ILE A 74 -2.14 38.17 -11.70
C ILE A 74 -1.96 36.72 -12.20
N THR A 75 -2.25 36.51 -13.50
CA THR A 75 -1.60 35.43 -14.26
C THR A 75 -0.20 35.91 -14.66
N MET A 76 0.82 35.49 -13.91
CA MET A 76 2.20 35.54 -14.39
C MET A 76 2.40 34.39 -15.37
N SER A 77 2.64 34.67 -16.65
CA SER A 77 3.19 33.69 -17.58
C SER A 77 4.62 33.37 -17.12
N ARG A 78 4.83 32.19 -16.53
CA ARG A 78 6.17 31.64 -16.29
C ARG A 78 6.82 31.40 -17.65
N GLY A 79 7.69 32.33 -18.05
CA GLY A 79 8.51 32.21 -19.25
C GLY A 79 9.48 31.04 -19.13
N PHE A 80 9.67 30.32 -20.23
CA PHE A 80 10.70 29.31 -20.48
C PHE A 80 11.17 28.53 -19.24
N VAL A 81 10.41 27.54 -18.83
CA VAL A 81 10.95 26.41 -18.05
C VAL A 81 11.84 25.64 -19.01
N LYS A 82 13.16 25.71 -18.83
CA LYS A 82 14.06 24.84 -19.60
C LYS A 82 13.72 23.40 -19.25
N GLU A 83 13.78 22.49 -20.21
CA GLU A 83 13.59 21.06 -19.95
C GLU A 83 14.60 20.54 -18.89
N SER A 84 15.75 21.22 -18.72
CA SER A 84 16.74 20.97 -17.67
C SER A 84 16.27 21.28 -16.24
N ASP A 85 15.23 22.10 -16.07
CA ASP A 85 14.69 22.50 -14.76
C ASP A 85 13.52 21.60 -14.34
N GLN A 86 13.11 20.65 -15.19
CA GLN A 86 12.19 19.58 -14.81
C GLN A 86 12.94 18.57 -13.95
N GLU A 87 13.03 18.88 -12.66
CA GLU A 87 13.58 17.97 -11.67
C GLU A 87 12.78 16.67 -11.62
N GLU A 88 13.44 15.58 -11.98
CA GLU A 88 12.86 14.25 -11.90
C GLU A 88 12.77 13.86 -10.42
N LEU A 89 11.55 13.66 -9.92
CA LEU A 89 11.35 13.22 -8.55
C LEU A 89 11.97 11.83 -8.37
N PRO A 90 12.84 11.63 -7.37
CA PRO A 90 13.47 10.35 -7.17
C PRO A 90 12.41 9.30 -6.77
N LEU A 91 12.39 8.18 -7.51
CA LEU A 91 11.47 7.09 -7.25
C LEU A 91 11.82 6.39 -5.94
N VAL A 92 10.95 6.51 -4.94
CA VAL A 92 11.10 5.79 -3.67
C VAL A 92 10.34 4.46 -3.75
N PRO A 93 11.00 3.31 -3.50
CA PRO A 93 10.28 2.05 -3.44
C PRO A 93 9.26 2.07 -2.30
N PRO A 94 8.04 1.57 -2.51
CA PRO A 94 7.07 1.46 -1.44
C PRO A 94 7.57 0.49 -0.36
N ARG A 95 7.17 0.73 0.90
CA ARG A 95 7.38 -0.25 1.98
C ARG A 95 6.49 -1.47 1.75
N ALA A 96 6.82 -2.57 2.43
CA ALA A 96 6.06 -3.82 2.34
C ALA A 96 4.56 -3.61 2.61
N ASP A 97 3.73 -4.18 1.73
CA ASP A 97 2.30 -3.89 1.70
C ASP A 97 1.56 -4.38 2.95
N LEU A 98 0.73 -3.51 3.51
CA LEU A 98 -0.30 -3.82 4.49
C LEU A 98 -1.68 -3.53 3.85
N PRO A 99 -2.58 -4.53 3.75
CA PRO A 99 -3.91 -4.31 3.18
C PRO A 99 -4.69 -3.27 3.97
N MET A 100 -5.45 -2.41 3.28
CA MET A 100 -6.25 -1.36 3.91
C MET A 100 -7.19 -1.95 4.99
N GLY A 101 -7.25 -1.29 6.15
CA GLY A 101 -8.04 -1.73 7.30
C GLY A 101 -7.38 -2.80 8.16
N THR A 102 -6.24 -3.36 7.77
CA THR A 102 -5.47 -4.29 8.63
C THR A 102 -4.71 -3.51 9.69
N ILE A 103 -4.78 -3.99 10.94
CA ILE A 103 -4.01 -3.40 12.05
C ILE A 103 -2.52 -3.76 11.86
N ASN A 104 -1.65 -2.76 11.93
CA ASN A 104 -0.20 -2.96 11.86
C ASN A 104 0.33 -3.46 13.22
N TYR A 105 0.30 -4.77 13.46
CA TYR A 105 0.90 -5.35 14.66
C TYR A 105 2.42 -5.40 14.56
N VAL A 106 3.09 -4.98 15.64
CA VAL A 106 4.55 -4.95 15.73
C VAL A 106 4.98 -5.49 17.09
N THR A 107 6.10 -6.21 17.15
CA THR A 107 6.74 -6.57 18.43
C THR A 107 7.42 -5.35 19.05
N GLU A 108 7.76 -5.42 20.35
CA GLU A 108 8.49 -4.33 21.01
C GLU A 108 9.87 -4.10 20.37
N LEU A 109 10.59 -5.17 20.05
CA LEU A 109 11.88 -5.11 19.35
C LEU A 109 11.72 -4.52 17.94
N GLY A 110 10.72 -4.97 17.19
CA GLY A 110 10.46 -4.45 15.85
C GLY A 110 10.11 -2.96 15.83
N TYR A 111 9.40 -2.49 16.86
CA TYR A 111 9.10 -1.07 16.98
C TYR A 111 10.37 -0.26 17.28
N GLN A 112 11.26 -0.77 18.14
CA GLN A 112 12.57 -0.15 18.39
C GLN A 112 13.43 -0.11 17.12
N ASP A 113 13.43 -1.18 16.32
CA ASP A 113 14.15 -1.22 15.04
C ASP A 113 13.66 -0.12 14.08
N LEU A 114 12.34 0.15 14.03
CA LEU A 114 11.77 1.24 13.22
C LEU A 114 12.19 2.63 13.73
N LEU A 115 12.26 2.83 15.05
CA LEU A 115 12.72 4.09 15.64
C LEU A 115 14.21 4.32 15.35
N LEU A 116 15.03 3.28 15.45
CA LEU A 116 16.45 3.34 15.09
C LEU A 116 16.64 3.62 13.60
N GLU A 117 15.87 2.98 12.73
CA GLU A 117 15.88 3.26 11.28
C GLU A 117 15.56 4.75 11.02
N ARG A 118 14.55 5.31 11.70
CA ARG A 118 14.17 6.72 11.58
C ARG A 118 15.32 7.64 12.01
N ASP A 119 15.90 7.39 13.17
CA ASP A 119 16.95 8.26 13.72
C ASP A 119 18.21 8.22 12.84
N ASN A 120 18.55 7.05 12.29
CA ASN A 120 19.62 6.90 11.30
C ASN A 120 19.35 7.70 10.02
N MET A 121 18.13 7.66 9.48
CA MET A 121 17.76 8.43 8.29
C MET A 121 17.79 9.94 8.53
N ILE A 122 17.36 10.39 9.72
CA ILE A 122 17.45 11.81 10.12
C ILE A 122 18.91 12.23 10.19
N HIS A 123 19.74 11.43 10.86
CA HIS A 123 21.17 11.69 10.98
C HIS A 123 21.88 11.70 9.61
N GLU A 124 21.54 10.76 8.73
CA GLU A 124 22.06 10.71 7.36
C GLU A 124 21.72 11.99 6.61
N ARG A 125 20.44 12.41 6.63
CA ARG A 125 19.97 13.64 5.99
C ARG A 125 20.70 14.88 6.53
N ASP A 126 20.84 15.00 7.84
CA ASP A 126 21.40 16.20 8.48
C ASP A 126 22.93 16.32 8.28
N ASN A 127 23.61 15.20 8.04
CA ASN A 127 25.05 15.15 7.79
C ASN A 127 25.42 14.92 6.31
N LEU A 128 24.49 15.17 5.38
CA LEU A 128 24.79 15.09 3.95
C LEU A 128 25.84 16.15 3.56
N LEU A 129 26.97 15.70 3.04
CA LEU A 129 28.04 16.55 2.49
C LEU A 129 28.11 16.36 0.98
N ILE A 130 27.16 16.95 0.25
CA ILE A 130 27.11 16.92 -1.21
C ILE A 130 27.41 18.33 -1.74
N SER A 131 28.45 18.43 -2.58
CA SER A 131 28.90 19.72 -3.14
C SER A 131 28.01 20.22 -4.27
N ASP A 132 27.40 19.32 -5.04
CA ASP A 132 26.47 19.68 -6.12
C ASP A 132 25.07 19.97 -5.57
N GLU A 133 24.56 21.17 -5.84
CA GLU A 133 23.28 21.62 -5.29
C GLU A 133 22.09 20.81 -5.82
N ASN A 134 22.14 20.36 -7.08
CA ASN A 134 21.06 19.56 -7.67
C ASN A 134 21.05 18.14 -7.09
N GLU A 135 22.20 17.48 -7.01
CA GLU A 135 22.33 16.17 -6.37
C GLU A 135 21.94 16.21 -4.89
N ASN A 136 22.31 17.27 -4.18
CA ASN A 136 21.93 17.45 -2.79
C ASN A 136 20.40 17.53 -2.64
N ARG A 137 19.74 18.35 -3.47
CA ARG A 137 18.27 18.47 -3.46
C ARG A 137 17.57 17.15 -3.79
N ILE A 138 18.03 16.41 -4.80
CA ILE A 138 17.48 15.10 -5.16
C ILE A 138 17.62 14.13 -3.98
N THR A 139 18.81 14.07 -3.36
CA THR A 139 19.11 13.15 -2.25
C THR A 139 18.28 13.49 -1.01
N VAL A 140 18.19 14.76 -0.64
CA VAL A 140 17.36 15.23 0.49
C VAL A 140 15.89 14.91 0.25
N ASN A 141 15.38 15.14 -0.97
CA ASN A 141 14.00 14.81 -1.32
C ASN A 141 13.74 13.29 -1.23
N PHE A 142 14.69 12.48 -1.69
CA PHE A 142 14.61 11.02 -1.60
C PHE A 142 14.57 10.53 -0.14
N LEU A 143 15.45 11.05 0.72
CA LEU A 143 15.46 10.72 2.16
C LEU A 143 14.17 11.17 2.84
N ASN A 144 13.68 12.39 2.56
CA ASN A 144 12.44 12.89 3.12
C ASN A 144 11.23 12.04 2.70
N ALA A 145 11.18 11.60 1.44
CA ALA A 145 10.11 10.73 0.95
C ALA A 145 10.18 9.33 1.60
N LYS A 146 11.37 8.74 1.78
CA LYS A 146 11.56 7.50 2.55
C LYS A 146 11.12 7.65 4.01
N LEU A 147 11.56 8.73 4.65
CA LEU A 147 11.26 9.03 6.04
C LEU A 147 9.76 9.22 6.25
N LYS A 148 9.06 9.87 5.30
CA LYS A 148 7.59 9.98 5.33
C LYS A 148 6.93 8.60 5.36
N LEU A 149 7.32 7.67 4.48
CA LEU A 149 6.78 6.31 4.47
C LEU A 149 7.04 5.56 5.79
N LEU A 150 8.21 5.76 6.39
CA LEU A 150 8.57 5.16 7.67
C LEU A 150 7.74 5.77 8.83
N LEU A 151 7.57 7.09 8.86
CA LEU A 151 6.74 7.76 9.86
C LEU A 151 5.27 7.33 9.78
N ASP A 152 4.72 7.21 8.56
CA ASP A 152 3.37 6.69 8.36
C ASP A 152 3.24 5.27 8.94
N ARG A 153 4.26 4.43 8.74
CA ARG A 153 4.30 3.07 9.30
C ARG A 153 4.38 3.05 10.82
N ILE A 154 5.24 3.88 11.41
CA ILE A 154 5.38 4.03 12.87
C ILE A 154 4.07 4.54 13.49
N SER A 155 3.42 5.50 12.85
CA SER A 155 2.18 6.11 13.37
C SER A 155 1.01 5.12 13.47
N THR A 156 1.00 4.11 12.60
CA THR A 156 -0.05 3.07 12.55
C THR A 156 0.30 1.83 13.38
N ALA A 157 1.53 1.73 13.89
CA ALA A 157 2.04 0.58 14.60
C ALA A 157 1.32 0.35 15.94
N LYS A 158 0.90 -0.89 16.18
CA LYS A 158 0.31 -1.35 17.44
C LYS A 158 1.22 -2.38 18.07
N ILE A 159 1.89 -1.96 19.14
CA ILE A 159 2.82 -2.80 19.90
C ILE A 159 2.02 -3.89 20.63
N VAL A 160 2.42 -5.14 20.45
CA VAL A 160 1.82 -6.28 21.13
C VAL A 160 2.78 -6.82 22.19
N ASN A 161 2.33 -6.84 23.45
CA ASN A 161 3.10 -7.45 24.54
C ASN A 161 2.93 -8.97 24.51
N LEU A 162 4.02 -9.69 24.26
CA LEU A 162 4.03 -11.15 24.09
C LEU A 162 3.83 -11.89 25.42
N SER A 163 4.40 -11.38 26.51
CA SER A 163 4.38 -12.04 27.83
C SER A 163 2.98 -12.12 28.45
N LYS A 164 2.07 -11.21 28.06
CA LYS A 164 0.68 -11.18 28.55
C LYS A 164 -0.28 -12.08 27.76
N GLN A 165 0.17 -12.71 26.67
CA GLN A 165 -0.69 -13.52 25.82
C GLN A 165 -0.88 -14.94 26.36
N PRO A 166 -2.04 -15.58 26.10
CA PRO A 166 -2.25 -16.98 26.44
C PRO A 166 -1.31 -17.87 25.61
N LYS A 167 -0.50 -18.69 26.30
CA LYS A 167 0.53 -19.54 25.68
C LYS A 167 0.01 -20.86 25.11
N ASN A 168 -1.29 -21.09 25.16
CA ASN A 168 -1.91 -22.35 24.74
C ASN A 168 -2.20 -22.44 23.24
N LYS A 169 -2.12 -21.32 22.52
CA LYS A 169 -2.40 -21.21 21.09
C LYS A 169 -1.35 -20.35 20.41
N ILE A 170 -1.15 -20.58 19.11
CA ILE A 170 -0.30 -19.75 18.27
C ILE A 170 -0.97 -18.40 18.03
N ARG A 171 -0.26 -17.32 18.37
CA ARG A 171 -0.70 -15.94 18.15
C ARG A 171 0.47 -15.09 17.65
N PHE A 172 0.22 -13.79 17.49
CA PHE A 172 1.26 -12.84 17.10
C PHE A 172 2.43 -12.86 18.10
N GLY A 173 3.65 -12.95 17.55
CA GLY A 173 4.92 -13.04 18.26
C GLY A 173 5.30 -14.44 18.73
N ALA A 174 4.44 -15.43 18.54
CA ALA A 174 4.76 -16.82 18.86
C ALA A 174 5.87 -17.34 17.93
N GLU A 175 6.81 -18.05 18.53
CA GLU A 175 7.79 -18.89 17.85
C GLU A 175 7.24 -20.31 17.79
N VAL A 176 7.12 -20.83 16.57
CA VAL A 176 6.43 -22.09 16.27
C VAL A 176 7.41 -23.06 15.65
N CYS A 177 7.63 -24.17 16.33
CA CYS A 177 8.31 -25.33 15.76
C CYS A 177 7.27 -26.24 15.12
N PHE A 178 7.44 -26.56 13.85
CA PHE A 178 6.57 -27.47 13.13
C PHE A 178 7.35 -28.36 12.17
N LYS A 179 6.73 -29.48 11.79
CA LYS A 179 7.22 -30.37 10.74
C LYS A 179 6.25 -30.35 9.57
N VAL A 180 6.79 -30.33 8.36
CA VAL A 180 6.02 -30.39 7.11
C VAL A 180 6.04 -31.83 6.62
N ASP A 181 4.91 -32.39 6.19
CA ASP A 181 4.88 -33.79 5.74
C ASP A 181 5.79 -34.07 4.53
N SER A 182 5.97 -33.06 3.66
CA SER A 182 6.85 -33.15 2.50
C SER A 182 8.35 -33.02 2.83
N ASP A 183 8.72 -32.57 4.04
CA ASP A 183 10.11 -32.33 4.44
C ASP A 183 10.41 -32.96 5.81
N PRO A 184 11.37 -33.87 5.93
CA PRO A 184 11.72 -34.46 7.21
C PRO A 184 12.27 -33.45 8.23
N LYS A 185 12.71 -32.25 7.81
CA LYS A 185 13.32 -31.24 8.68
C LYS A 185 12.29 -30.54 9.56
N ILE A 186 12.66 -30.33 10.82
CA ILE A 186 11.92 -29.47 11.74
C ILE A 186 12.24 -28.02 11.38
N GLN A 187 11.18 -27.24 11.17
CA GLN A 187 11.26 -25.82 10.91
C GLN A 187 10.83 -25.05 12.14
N ASN A 188 11.48 -23.92 12.38
CA ASN A 188 11.14 -23.01 13.47
C ASN A 188 11.00 -21.60 12.88
N TYR A 189 9.86 -20.96 13.12
CA TYR A 189 9.58 -19.61 12.66
C TYR A 189 8.82 -18.79 13.70
N GLN A 190 9.18 -17.51 13.82
CA GLN A 190 8.45 -16.54 14.62
C GLN A 190 7.46 -15.75 13.76
N ILE A 191 6.22 -15.64 14.21
CA ILE A 191 5.20 -14.82 13.55
C ILE A 191 5.33 -13.36 14.01
N VAL A 192 5.68 -12.46 13.12
CA VAL A 192 5.97 -11.05 13.43
C VAL A 192 5.20 -10.08 12.52
N GLY A 193 5.40 -8.78 12.71
CA GLY A 193 4.89 -7.73 11.84
C GLY A 193 5.45 -7.80 10.42
N VAL A 194 4.82 -7.10 9.48
CA VAL A 194 5.24 -7.11 8.07
C VAL A 194 6.63 -6.50 7.88
N ASP A 195 6.95 -5.41 8.59
CA ASP A 195 8.26 -4.75 8.53
C ASP A 195 9.38 -5.55 9.22
N GLU A 196 9.04 -6.46 10.12
CA GLU A 196 10.00 -7.30 10.86
C GLU A 196 10.30 -8.63 10.17
N ALA A 197 9.50 -8.99 9.16
CA ALA A 197 9.55 -10.27 8.51
C ALA A 197 10.86 -10.45 7.73
N ASN A 198 11.56 -11.54 8.01
CA ASN A 198 12.86 -11.84 7.43
C ASN A 198 13.09 -13.36 7.44
N ILE A 199 13.01 -13.98 6.25
CA ILE A 199 13.14 -15.43 6.07
C ILE A 199 14.49 -15.97 6.59
N PRO A 200 15.65 -15.35 6.27
CA PRO A 200 16.93 -15.75 6.86
C PRO A 200 16.95 -15.77 8.40
N LYS A 201 16.28 -14.80 9.03
CA LYS A 201 16.16 -14.71 10.49
C LYS A 201 15.02 -15.56 11.06
N LYS A 202 14.41 -16.44 10.26
CA LYS A 202 13.25 -17.27 10.66
C LYS A 202 12.06 -16.46 11.18
N LYS A 203 11.85 -15.27 10.62
CA LYS A 203 10.72 -14.39 10.94
C LYS A 203 9.75 -14.33 9.76
N ILE A 204 8.48 -14.66 9.99
CA ILE A 204 7.43 -14.61 8.96
C ILE A 204 6.37 -13.57 9.32
N ALA A 205 5.87 -12.86 8.31
CA ALA A 205 4.80 -11.90 8.52
C ALA A 205 3.48 -12.61 8.87
N PHE A 206 2.71 -12.03 9.78
CA PHE A 206 1.39 -12.55 10.18
C PHE A 206 0.38 -12.67 9.02
N ASN A 207 0.54 -11.88 7.96
CA ASN A 207 -0.33 -11.89 6.78
C ASN A 207 0.04 -13.00 5.77
N SER A 208 1.15 -13.71 5.99
CA SER A 208 1.58 -14.80 5.11
C SER A 208 0.59 -15.98 5.14
N PRO A 209 0.45 -16.75 4.03
CA PRO A 209 -0.43 -17.91 3.99
C PRO A 209 -0.12 -18.96 5.07
N ILE A 210 1.17 -19.16 5.36
CA ILE A 210 1.63 -20.11 6.39
C ILE A 210 1.24 -19.60 7.78
N ALA A 211 1.48 -18.32 8.10
CA ALA A 211 1.09 -17.78 9.39
C ALA A 211 -0.44 -17.87 9.61
N LYS A 212 -1.24 -17.59 8.57
CA LYS A 212 -2.71 -17.64 8.63
C LYS A 212 -3.26 -19.02 9.01
N ILE A 213 -2.67 -20.11 8.53
CA ILE A 213 -3.13 -21.46 8.87
C ILE A 213 -2.64 -21.94 10.25
N LEU A 214 -1.54 -21.36 10.74
CA LEU A 214 -0.96 -21.67 12.04
C LEU A 214 -1.64 -20.92 13.19
N ILE A 215 -2.12 -19.69 12.95
CA ILE A 215 -2.82 -18.90 13.95
C ILE A 215 -3.99 -19.69 14.57
N ASP A 216 -4.17 -19.54 15.89
CA ASP A 216 -5.17 -20.20 16.73
C ASP A 216 -5.06 -21.72 16.90
N LYS A 217 -4.05 -22.36 16.28
CA LYS A 217 -3.71 -23.77 16.50
C LYS A 217 -2.95 -23.98 17.79
N LYS A 218 -2.95 -25.22 18.29
CA LYS A 218 -2.28 -25.65 19.53
C LYS A 218 -1.10 -26.58 19.23
N VAL A 219 -0.33 -26.89 20.27
CA VAL A 219 0.63 -28.00 20.22
C VAL A 219 -0.10 -29.30 19.85
N ASP A 220 0.55 -30.13 19.03
CA ASP A 220 0.03 -31.37 18.45
C ASP A 220 -1.12 -31.23 17.43
N ASP A 221 -1.59 -30.02 17.14
CA ASP A 221 -2.54 -29.80 16.05
C ASP A 221 -1.86 -29.94 14.68
N VAL A 222 -2.69 -30.26 13.67
CA VAL A 222 -2.31 -30.23 12.26
C VAL A 222 -2.95 -29.01 11.58
N ALA A 223 -2.13 -28.21 10.92
CA ALA A 223 -2.55 -27.14 10.03
C ALA A 223 -2.39 -27.60 8.58
N VAL A 224 -3.32 -27.22 7.72
CA VAL A 224 -3.34 -27.67 6.32
C VAL A 224 -3.31 -26.45 5.41
N LEU A 225 -2.30 -26.39 4.52
CA LEU A 225 -2.25 -25.43 3.43
C LEU A 225 -2.80 -26.09 2.17
N GLN A 226 -3.94 -25.59 1.70
CA GLN A 226 -4.54 -26.02 0.44
C GLN A 226 -4.02 -25.12 -0.69
N LEU A 227 -3.18 -25.69 -1.56
CA LEU A 227 -2.84 -25.12 -2.86
C LEU A 227 -3.69 -25.84 -3.93
N GLU A 228 -3.83 -25.25 -5.11
CA GLU A 228 -4.75 -25.73 -6.16
C GLU A 228 -4.68 -27.25 -6.42
N LYS A 229 -3.47 -27.80 -6.47
CA LYS A 229 -3.21 -29.23 -6.74
C LYS A 229 -2.49 -29.97 -5.61
N VAL A 230 -2.10 -29.26 -4.55
CA VAL A 230 -1.20 -29.80 -3.52
C VAL A 230 -1.74 -29.45 -2.14
N ARG A 231 -1.86 -30.47 -1.30
CA ARG A 231 -2.19 -30.32 0.12
C ARG A 231 -0.91 -30.53 0.92
N ILE A 232 -0.55 -29.54 1.73
CA ILE A 232 0.64 -29.59 2.58
C ILE A 232 0.18 -29.55 4.03
N GLU A 233 0.57 -30.54 4.82
CA GLU A 233 0.23 -30.62 6.23
C GLU A 233 1.42 -30.21 7.09
N PHE A 234 1.10 -29.47 8.16
CA PHE A 234 2.04 -28.91 9.11
C PHE A 234 1.66 -29.42 10.49
N LYS A 235 2.51 -30.26 11.09
CA LYS A 235 2.33 -30.75 12.45
C LYS A 235 3.07 -29.84 13.42
N ILE A 236 2.35 -29.27 14.38
CA ILE A 236 2.91 -28.33 15.36
C ILE A 236 3.53 -29.13 16.51
N LEU A 237 4.80 -28.86 16.79
CA LEU A 237 5.58 -29.58 17.81
C LEU A 237 5.70 -28.79 19.11
N SER A 238 5.93 -27.48 19.03
CA SER A 238 6.07 -26.62 20.21
C SER A 238 5.74 -25.17 19.88
N ILE A 239 5.32 -24.43 20.92
CA ILE A 239 5.02 -22.99 20.85
C ILE A 239 5.79 -22.29 21.97
N THR A 240 6.60 -21.29 21.62
CA THR A 240 7.38 -20.44 22.53
C THR A 240 7.05 -18.96 22.32
N TYR A 241 7.28 -18.13 23.35
CA TYR A 241 6.99 -16.69 23.39
C TYR A 241 8.13 -15.94 24.09
#